data_AF-A0A1Q3C700-F1
#
_entry.id   AF-A0A1Q3C700-F1
#
_cell.length_a   1.000
_cell.length_b   1.000
_cell.length_c   1.000
_cell.angle_alpha   90.00
_cell.angle_beta   90.00
_cell.angle_gamma   90.00
#
_symmetry.space_group_name_H-M   'P 1'
#
loop_
_entity.id
_entity.type
_entity.pdbx_description
1 polymer ?
#
loop_
_entity_poly.entity_id
_entity_poly.type
_entity_poly.pdbx_seq_one_letter_code
_entity_poly.pdbx_strand_id
1 'polypeptide(L)'
;VTYEGTNQVKDTKISMLVHEYELFQMNEDEDIKSMFTRFIDIINALQSLDKTFSNTKNLSILPLEDLLGSLMTYELTMQKRVEDEEKERRKKKVVALKSTEIENSDNDEDDSDDEN
;
A
#
# COMPACT_ATOMS: atom_id res chain seq x y z
N VAL A 1 -40.79 29.59 -11.76
CA VAL A 1 -39.93 28.44 -11.37
C VAL A 1 -38.76 29.01 -10.59
N THR A 2 -38.64 28.70 -9.30
CA THR A 2 -37.77 29.39 -8.33
C THR A 2 -36.30 28.99 -8.49
N TYR A 3 -35.55 29.80 -9.23
CA TYR A 3 -34.10 29.70 -9.43
C TYR A 3 -33.30 29.62 -8.11
N GLU A 4 -33.82 30.27 -7.06
CA GLU A 4 -33.19 30.40 -5.75
C GLU A 4 -33.11 29.07 -4.96
N GLY A 5 -34.14 28.21 -5.05
CA GLY A 5 -34.12 26.89 -4.40
C GLY A 5 -33.13 25.92 -5.04
N THR A 6 -32.91 26.03 -6.35
CA THR A 6 -31.91 25.21 -7.07
C THR A 6 -30.47 25.57 -6.72
N ASN A 7 -30.19 26.83 -6.36
CA ASN A 7 -28.83 27.23 -5.96
C ASN A 7 -28.52 26.81 -4.52
N GLN A 8 -29.45 27.03 -3.57
CA GLN A 8 -29.25 26.60 -2.17
C GLN A 8 -28.97 25.10 -2.02
N VAL A 9 -29.69 24.25 -2.78
CA VAL A 9 -29.49 22.81 -2.74
C VAL A 9 -28.09 22.42 -3.21
N LYS A 10 -27.56 23.12 -4.21
CA LYS A 10 -26.21 22.86 -4.72
C LYS A 10 -25.12 23.39 -3.78
N ASP A 11 -25.30 24.58 -3.21
CA ASP A 11 -24.36 25.16 -2.24
C ASP A 11 -24.23 24.28 -0.98
N THR A 12 -25.36 23.70 -0.55
CA THR A 12 -25.39 22.73 0.55
C THR A 12 -24.58 21.47 0.19
N LYS A 13 -24.77 20.91 -1.02
CA LYS A 13 -24.03 19.71 -1.45
C LYS A 13 -22.53 19.96 -1.61
N ILE A 14 -22.14 21.13 -2.13
CA ILE A 14 -20.72 21.52 -2.19
C ILE A 14 -20.14 21.61 -0.78
N SER A 15 -20.82 22.30 0.14
CA SER A 15 -20.34 22.41 1.52
C SER A 15 -20.16 21.06 2.19
N MET A 16 -21.08 20.11 1.95
CA MET A 16 -20.95 18.75 2.47
C MET A 16 -19.72 18.02 1.90
N LEU A 17 -19.50 18.07 0.59
CA LEU A 17 -18.36 17.43 -0.06
C LEU A 17 -17.01 18.08 0.30
N VAL A 18 -16.99 19.41 0.45
CA VAL A 18 -15.79 20.14 0.94
C VAL A 18 -15.47 19.71 2.36
N HIS A 19 -16.48 19.60 3.23
CA HIS A 19 -16.28 19.13 4.59
C HIS A 19 -15.77 17.67 4.63
N GLU A 20 -16.29 16.80 3.76
CA GLU A 20 -15.82 15.43 3.62
C GLU A 20 -14.36 15.37 3.14
N TYR A 21 -13.96 16.26 2.22
CA TYR A 21 -12.58 16.42 1.78
C TYR A 21 -11.67 16.94 2.91
N GLU A 22 -12.11 17.93 3.70
CA GLU A 22 -11.31 18.49 4.80
C GLU A 22 -11.07 17.49 5.93
N LEU A 23 -12.03 16.62 6.20
CA LEU A 23 -11.92 15.54 7.18
C LEU A 23 -11.27 14.28 6.61
N PHE A 24 -10.88 14.30 5.34
CA PHE A 24 -10.40 13.11 4.65
C PHE A 24 -9.08 12.63 5.25
N GLN A 25 -9.09 11.39 5.71
CA GLN A 25 -7.92 10.68 6.21
C GLN A 25 -7.97 9.21 5.77
N MET A 26 -6.79 8.60 5.74
CA MET A 26 -6.65 7.15 5.60
C MET A 26 -7.05 6.49 6.92
N ASN A 27 -7.84 5.42 6.85
CA ASN A 27 -8.18 4.64 8.04
C ASN A 27 -7.07 3.64 8.39
N GLU A 28 -7.03 3.16 9.64
CA GLU A 28 -5.99 2.22 10.10
C GLU A 28 -6.00 0.88 9.35
N ASP A 29 -7.19 0.38 8.99
CA ASP A 29 -7.39 -0.92 8.31
C ASP A 29 -7.55 -0.78 6.80
N GLU A 30 -7.30 0.40 6.25
CA GLU A 30 -7.52 0.69 4.85
C GLU A 30 -6.20 0.64 4.08
N ASP A 31 -6.19 0.00 2.91
CA ASP A 31 -5.05 0.05 2.01
C ASP A 31 -5.01 1.36 1.20
N ILE A 32 -3.83 1.73 0.72
CA ILE A 32 -3.63 2.97 -0.02
C ILE A 32 -4.52 3.10 -1.26
N LYS A 33 -4.87 1.98 -1.92
CA LYS A 33 -5.72 1.97 -3.13
C LYS A 33 -7.16 2.33 -2.77
N SER A 34 -7.67 1.72 -1.71
CA SER A 34 -9.01 1.97 -1.17
C SER A 34 -9.14 3.43 -0.75
N MET A 35 -8.16 3.97 -0.03
CA MET A 35 -8.13 5.38 0.36
C MET A 35 -8.14 6.29 -0.87
N PHE A 36 -7.26 6.04 -1.82
CA PHE A 36 -7.17 6.86 -3.03
C PHE A 36 -8.45 6.81 -3.88
N THR A 37 -9.15 5.68 -3.91
CA THR A 37 -10.43 5.54 -4.60
C THR A 37 -11.48 6.47 -3.98
N ARG A 38 -11.62 6.47 -2.64
CA ARG A 38 -12.52 7.40 -1.95
C ARG A 38 -12.15 8.86 -2.20
N PHE A 39 -10.85 9.16 -2.21
CA PHE A 39 -10.36 10.51 -2.53
C PHE A 39 -10.77 10.94 -3.94
N ILE A 40 -10.56 10.09 -4.94
CA ILE A 40 -10.96 10.34 -6.34
C ILE A 40 -12.47 10.54 -6.44
N ASP A 41 -13.27 9.75 -5.73
CA ASP A 41 -14.74 9.87 -5.76
C ASP A 41 -15.20 11.23 -5.23
N ILE A 42 -14.60 11.74 -4.14
CA ILE A 42 -14.90 13.08 -3.60
C ILE A 42 -14.50 14.17 -4.60
N ILE A 43 -13.31 14.07 -5.20
CA ILE A 43 -12.83 15.04 -6.20
C ILE A 43 -13.71 15.02 -7.44
N ASN A 44 -14.11 13.85 -7.93
CA ASN A 44 -15.00 13.71 -9.08
C ASN A 44 -16.40 14.26 -8.78
N ALA A 45 -16.92 14.02 -7.57
CA ALA A 45 -18.20 14.59 -7.14
C ALA A 45 -18.13 16.12 -7.11
N LEU A 46 -17.12 16.70 -6.46
CA LEU A 46 -16.88 18.14 -6.42
C LEU A 46 -16.75 18.75 -7.82
N GLN A 47 -15.95 18.13 -8.68
CA GLN A 47 -15.78 18.56 -10.07
C GLN A 47 -17.06 18.45 -10.88
N SER A 48 -17.88 17.41 -10.67
CA SER A 48 -19.15 17.27 -11.39
C SER A 48 -20.13 18.36 -10.99
N LEU A 49 -20.17 18.73 -9.70
CA LEU A 49 -20.95 19.85 -9.22
C LEU A 49 -20.41 21.16 -9.79
N ASP A 50 -19.12 21.41 -9.67
CA ASP A 50 -18.49 22.66 -10.15
C ASP A 50 -18.55 22.80 -11.68
N LYS A 51 -18.48 21.70 -12.46
CA LYS A 51 -18.73 21.69 -13.92
C LYS A 51 -20.17 22.09 -14.27
N THR A 52 -21.15 21.78 -13.42
CA THR A 52 -22.51 22.31 -13.59
C THR A 52 -22.64 23.79 -13.27
N PHE A 53 -21.66 24.38 -12.57
CA PHE A 53 -21.59 25.81 -12.25
C PHE A 53 -20.69 26.60 -13.22
N SER A 54 -19.65 25.96 -13.74
CA SER A 54 -18.64 26.54 -14.60
C SER A 54 -18.31 25.51 -15.67
N ASN A 55 -18.82 25.73 -16.88
CA ASN A 55 -18.58 24.91 -18.08
C ASN A 55 -17.10 24.89 -18.54
N THR A 56 -16.14 25.10 -17.65
CA THR A 56 -14.72 25.16 -17.99
C THR A 56 -13.86 24.64 -16.85
N LYS A 57 -12.97 23.71 -17.20
CA LYS A 57 -11.75 23.25 -16.53
C LYS A 57 -11.85 21.86 -15.88
N ASN A 58 -11.30 20.88 -16.61
CA ASN A 58 -10.87 19.60 -16.06
C ASN A 58 -9.66 19.87 -15.16
N LEU A 59 -9.81 19.74 -13.84
CA LEU A 59 -8.64 19.58 -12.97
C LEU A 59 -8.02 18.23 -13.33
N SER A 60 -6.74 18.26 -13.70
CA SER A 60 -6.01 17.11 -14.22
C SER A 60 -5.98 15.98 -13.20
N ILE A 61 -6.71 14.91 -13.49
CA ILE A 61 -6.75 13.65 -12.75
C ILE A 61 -5.42 12.91 -12.94
N LEU A 62 -4.89 12.88 -14.18
CA LEU A 62 -3.67 12.18 -14.61
C LEU A 62 -2.43 12.27 -13.67
N PRO A 63 -2.06 13.44 -13.11
CA PRO A 63 -0.91 13.54 -12.21
C PRO A 63 -1.10 12.80 -10.86
N LEU A 64 -2.35 12.54 -10.47
CA LEU A 64 -2.70 11.83 -9.25
C LEU A 64 -2.54 10.31 -9.43
N GLU A 65 -2.89 9.75 -10.60
CA GLU A 65 -2.65 8.33 -10.86
C GLU A 65 -1.16 7.98 -10.88
N ASP A 66 -0.32 8.86 -11.43
CA ASP A 66 1.13 8.68 -11.45
C ASP A 66 1.73 8.70 -10.03
N LEU A 67 1.22 9.60 -9.19
CA LEU A 67 1.58 9.68 -7.77
C LEU A 67 1.16 8.40 -7.03
N LEU A 68 -0.07 7.92 -7.26
CA LEU A 68 -0.57 6.67 -6.68
C LEU A 68 0.31 5.48 -7.06
N GLY A 69 0.67 5.35 -8.34
CA GLY A 69 1.55 4.28 -8.81
C GLY A 69 2.92 4.30 -8.13
N SER A 70 3.47 5.50 -7.91
CA SER A 70 4.73 5.68 -7.18
C SER A 70 4.62 5.26 -5.71
N LEU A 71 3.55 5.64 -5.02
CA LEU A 71 3.32 5.28 -3.62
C LEU A 71 3.08 3.77 -3.45
N MET A 72 2.24 3.15 -4.30
CA MET A 72 2.01 1.70 -4.30
C MET A 72 3.31 0.92 -4.51
N THR A 73 4.15 1.39 -5.42
CA THR A 73 5.46 0.76 -5.68
C THR A 73 6.34 0.82 -4.43
N TYR A 74 6.39 1.97 -3.76
CA TYR A 74 7.16 2.13 -2.54
C TYR A 74 6.66 1.20 -1.43
N GLU A 75 5.36 1.17 -1.17
CA GLU A 75 4.74 0.28 -0.17
C GLU A 75 5.08 -1.20 -0.45
N LEU A 76 4.92 -1.65 -1.69
CA LEU A 76 5.25 -3.02 -2.09
C LEU A 76 6.74 -3.35 -1.87
N THR A 77 7.64 -2.42 -2.21
CA THR A 77 9.08 -2.64 -1.98
C THR A 77 9.45 -2.68 -0.50
N MET A 78 8.73 -1.96 0.36
CA MET A 78 8.91 -2.00 1.81
C MET A 78 8.42 -3.33 2.39
N GLN A 79 7.23 -3.79 2.00
CA GLN A 79 6.70 -5.10 2.42
C GLN A 79 7.62 -6.25 2.02
N LYS A 80 8.14 -6.21 0.79
CA LYS A 80 9.08 -7.22 0.28
C LYS A 80 10.38 -7.30 1.09
N ARG A 81 10.93 -6.16 1.52
CA ARG A 81 12.13 -6.14 2.38
C ARG A 81 11.87 -6.83 3.72
N VAL A 82 10.72 -6.58 4.33
CA VAL A 82 10.31 -7.23 5.58
C VAL A 82 10.18 -8.76 5.39
N GLU A 83 9.57 -9.20 4.29
CA GLU A 83 9.44 -10.63 3.97
C GLU A 83 10.80 -11.30 3.71
N ASP A 84 11.67 -10.66 2.92
CA ASP A 84 13.01 -11.16 2.59
C ASP A 84 13.90 -11.27 3.85
N GLU A 85 13.84 -10.28 4.74
CA GLU A 85 14.54 -10.30 6.03
C GLU A 85 14.05 -11.44 6.93
N GLU A 86 12.74 -11.68 7.00
CA GLU A 86 12.17 -12.78 7.77
C GLU A 86 12.59 -14.14 7.21
N LYS A 87 12.56 -14.29 5.87
CA LYS A 87 12.97 -15.51 5.18
C LYS A 87 14.44 -15.84 5.42
N GLU A 88 15.32 -14.84 5.42
CA GLU A 88 16.74 -15.03 5.76
C GLU A 88 16.95 -15.43 7.23
N ARG A 89 16.19 -14.84 8.16
CA ARG A 89 16.24 -15.26 9.58
C ARG A 89 15.82 -16.72 9.75
N ARG A 90 14.79 -17.17 9.04
CA ARG A 90 14.32 -18.56 9.05
C ARG A 90 15.39 -19.51 8.47
N LYS A 91 16.02 -19.17 7.34
CA LYS A 91 17.12 -19.98 6.75
C LYS A 91 18.29 -20.14 7.72
N LYS A 92 18.76 -19.04 8.33
CA LYS A 92 19.86 -19.08 9.32
C LYS A 92 19.54 -19.99 10.51
N LYS A 93 18.29 -19.95 11.00
CA LYS A 93 17.83 -20.81 12.10
C LYS A 93 17.81 -22.29 11.72
N VAL A 94 17.40 -22.63 10.50
CA VAL A 94 17.41 -24.02 9.99
C VAL A 94 18.84 -24.57 9.88
N VAL A 95 19.78 -23.78 9.40
CA VAL A 95 21.20 -24.20 9.29
C VAL A 95 21.81 -24.50 10.67
N ALA A 96 21.55 -23.64 11.66
CA ALA A 96 22.04 -23.86 13.02
C ALA A 96 21.50 -25.17 13.64
N LEU A 97 20.21 -25.47 13.46
CA LEU A 97 19.59 -26.70 13.98
C LEU A 97 20.12 -27.97 13.30
N LYS A 98 20.45 -27.90 12.01
CA LYS A 98 21.03 -29.04 11.29
C LYS A 98 22.45 -29.38 11.73
N SER A 99 23.14 -28.43 12.38
CA SER A 99 24.52 -28.61 12.85
C SER A 99 24.60 -29.40 14.16
N THR A 100 23.51 -29.48 14.92
CA THR A 100 23.46 -30.14 16.23
C THR A 100 23.07 -31.62 16.19
N GLU A 101 22.80 -32.19 15.01
CA GLU A 101 22.46 -33.63 14.84
C GLU A 101 23.65 -34.50 14.38
N ILE A 102 24.88 -33.96 14.34
CA ILE A 102 26.11 -34.70 14.00
C ILE A 102 27.07 -34.67 15.19
N GLU A 103 26.61 -35.12 16.35
CA GLU A 103 27.47 -35.59 17.43
C GLU A 103 26.79 -36.85 17.94
N ASN A 104 27.23 -38.02 17.45
CA ASN A 104 27.14 -39.36 18.06
C ASN A 104 27.33 -40.42 16.97
N SER A 105 28.58 -40.67 16.57
CA SER A 105 29.08 -42.02 16.29
C SER A 105 30.60 -41.96 16.30
N ASP A 106 31.18 -42.12 17.48
CA ASP A 106 32.58 -42.47 17.68
C ASP A 106 32.90 -43.88 17.11
N ASN A 107 34.21 -44.13 16.99
CA ASN A 107 34.92 -45.41 16.74
C ASN A 107 35.27 -45.71 15.27
N ASP A 108 36.50 -46.05 14.91
CA ASP A 108 37.78 -46.18 15.63
C ASP A 108 38.90 -46.07 14.57
N GLU A 109 40.06 -45.59 15.00
CA GLU A 109 41.33 -45.68 14.29
C GLU A 109 41.65 -47.13 13.92
N ASP A 110 42.10 -47.39 12.68
CA ASP A 110 43.12 -48.43 12.46
C ASP A 110 44.04 -47.98 11.33
N ASP A 111 45.27 -47.70 11.74
CA ASP A 111 46.44 -47.43 10.92
C ASP A 111 47.07 -48.79 10.61
N SER A 112 47.14 -49.18 9.35
CA SER A 112 47.98 -50.31 8.95
C SER A 112 48.76 -49.97 7.70
N ASP A 113 50.03 -49.66 7.96
CA ASP A 113 51.16 -49.59 7.03
C ASP A 113 51.23 -50.77 6.03
N ASP A 114 51.87 -50.45 4.91
CA ASP A 114 52.97 -51.21 4.30
C ASP A 114 52.79 -51.81 2.89
N GLU A 115 53.91 -51.66 2.18
CA GLU A 115 54.34 -51.95 0.81
C GLU A 115 53.69 -53.09 0.01
N ASN A 116 53.50 -52.85 -1.30
CA ASN A 116 54.36 -53.37 -2.39
C ASN A 116 53.95 -52.81 -3.77
#